data_AF-A0A836QHT9-F1
#
_entry.id   AF-A0A836QHT9-F1
#
_cell.length_a   1.000
_cell.length_b   1.000
_cell.length_c   1.000
_cell.angle_alpha   90.00
_cell.angle_beta   90.00
_cell.angle_gamma   90.00
#
_symmetry.space_group_name_H-M   'P 1'
#
loop_
_entity.id
_entity.type
_entity.pdbx_description
1 polymer ?
#
loop_
_entity_poly.entity_id
_entity_poly.type
_entity_poly.pdbx_seq_one_letter_code
_entity_poly.pdbx_strand_id
1 'polypeptide(L)'
;MRIEQWSDALRAMAAAGVPTVGYNFKPIGNFRTASAVGRGGALYSTFDYNEWERTVTPADYPDKQIDEDGMWENIQYFLERIVPVAEEYDIRMATAP
;
A
#
# COMPACT_ATOMS: atom_id res chain seq x y z
N MET A 1 0.37 5.38 7.94
CA MET A 1 0.95 6.73 8.06
C MET A 1 -0.20 7.72 8.13
N ARG A 2 -0.16 8.68 9.05
CA ARG A 2 -1.21 9.71 9.15
C ARG A 2 -1.06 10.74 8.02
N ILE A 3 -2.10 11.51 7.73
CA ILE A 3 -2.09 12.54 6.67
C ILE A 3 -0.95 13.54 6.86
N GLU A 4 -0.75 14.05 8.08
CA GLU A 4 0.33 15.02 8.36
C GLU A 4 1.72 14.46 8.03
N GLN A 5 1.96 13.18 8.36
CA GLN A 5 3.22 12.51 8.07
C GLN A 5 3.42 12.30 6.57
N TRP A 6 2.33 12.08 5.81
CA TRP A 6 2.37 12.06 4.36
C TRP A 6 2.76 13.42 3.79
N SER A 7 2.15 14.50 4.28
CA SER A 7 2.49 15.85 3.85
C SER A 7 3.95 16.20 4.15
N ASP A 8 4.45 15.87 5.34
CA ASP A 8 5.84 16.09 5.72
C ASP A 8 6.82 15.27 4.87
N ALA A 9 6.46 14.04 4.52
CA ALA A 9 7.26 13.22 3.62
C ALA A 9 7.37 13.84 2.22
N LEU A 10 6.26 14.34 1.65
CA LEU A 10 6.27 15.01 0.35
C LEU A 10 7.15 16.27 0.36
N ARG A 11 7.06 17.08 1.42
CA ARG A 11 7.92 18.26 1.62
C ARG A 11 9.39 17.88 1.68
N ALA A 12 9.72 16.84 2.44
CA ALA A 12 11.08 16.34 2.57
C ALA A 12 11.62 15.79 1.23
N MET A 13 10.79 15.07 0.48
CA MET A 13 11.13 14.59 -0.86
C MET A 13 11.45 15.74 -1.81
N ALA A 14 10.63 16.79 -1.80
CA ALA A 14 10.86 17.99 -2.60
C ALA A 14 12.16 18.71 -2.22
N ALA A 15 12.41 18.89 -0.91
CA ALA A 15 13.66 19.46 -0.41
C ALA A 15 14.89 18.62 -0.81
N ALA A 16 14.72 17.30 -0.95
CA ALA A 16 15.75 16.38 -1.39
C ALA A 16 15.86 16.23 -2.93
N GLY A 17 14.99 16.90 -3.70
CA GLY A 17 14.96 16.79 -5.17
C GLY A 17 14.47 15.44 -5.69
N VAL A 18 13.65 14.71 -4.92
CA VAL A 18 13.05 13.42 -5.33
C VAL A 18 11.64 13.67 -5.87
N PRO A 19 11.40 13.57 -7.19
CA PRO A 19 10.19 14.12 -7.81
C PRO A 19 8.99 13.16 -7.84
N THR A 20 9.11 11.95 -7.28
CA THR A 20 8.08 10.92 -7.46
C THR A 20 8.01 9.97 -6.28
N VAL A 21 6.79 9.67 -5.84
CA VAL A 21 6.50 8.69 -4.80
C VAL A 21 5.61 7.58 -5.33
N GLY A 22 6.03 6.33 -5.14
CA GLY A 22 5.20 5.15 -5.31
C GLY A 22 4.52 4.78 -3.99
N TYR A 23 3.23 4.46 -4.02
CA TYR A 23 2.48 4.09 -2.81
C TYR A 23 1.41 3.04 -3.07
N ASN A 24 0.94 2.36 -2.02
CA ASN A 24 -0.14 1.37 -2.11
C ASN A 24 -1.28 1.79 -1.20
N PHE A 25 -2.52 1.49 -1.59
CA PHE A 25 -3.71 1.68 -0.76
C PHE A 25 -4.40 0.34 -0.44
N LYS A 26 -3.62 -0.59 0.14
CA LYS A 26 -4.09 -1.95 0.49
C LYS A 26 -4.24 -2.09 2.00
N PRO A 27 -5.40 -2.51 2.54
CA PRO A 27 -5.64 -2.54 3.99
C PRO A 27 -4.76 -3.57 4.69
N ILE A 28 -4.68 -4.78 4.12
CA ILE A 28 -3.98 -5.94 4.71
C ILE A 28 -2.63 -6.28 4.05
N GLY A 29 -2.24 -5.55 3.00
CA GLY A 29 -0.93 -5.67 2.35
C GLY A 29 -0.92 -6.58 1.12
N ASN A 30 0.26 -7.12 0.78
CA ASN A 30 0.44 -8.02 -0.36
C ASN A 30 0.36 -9.48 0.12
N PHE A 31 -0.54 -10.27 -0.47
CA PHE A 31 -0.70 -11.68 -0.12
C PHE A 31 0.45 -12.54 -0.64
N ARG A 32 0.90 -13.49 0.19
CA ARG A 32 1.94 -14.47 -0.10
C ARG A 32 1.64 -15.78 0.63
N THR A 33 2.12 -16.88 0.08
CA THR A 33 2.15 -18.20 0.72
C THR A 33 3.59 -18.75 0.78
N ALA A 34 3.77 -20.00 1.22
CA ALA A 34 5.08 -20.62 1.33
C ALA A 34 5.88 -20.54 0.02
N SER A 35 7.09 -19.97 0.09
CA SER A 35 7.97 -19.77 -1.07
C SER A 35 8.35 -21.10 -1.74
N ALA A 36 8.36 -21.11 -3.07
CA ALA A 36 8.79 -22.28 -3.84
C ALA A 36 10.30 -22.24 -4.13
N VAL A 37 10.93 -23.42 -4.15
CA VAL A 37 12.32 -23.57 -4.61
C VAL A 37 12.32 -23.74 -6.12
N GLY A 38 12.95 -22.79 -6.80
CA GLY A 38 13.16 -22.73 -8.22
C GLY A 38 14.47 -23.36 -8.70
N ARG A 39 14.74 -23.17 -9.99
CA ARG A 39 15.95 -23.67 -10.65
C ARG A 39 17.20 -23.13 -9.96
N GLY A 40 18.15 -24.01 -9.70
CA GLY A 40 19.42 -23.65 -9.05
C GLY A 40 19.28 -23.28 -7.57
N GLY A 41 18.17 -23.66 -6.91
CA GLY A 41 17.94 -23.40 -5.49
C GLY A 41 17.44 -21.98 -5.17
N ALA A 42 17.07 -21.19 -6.18
CA ALA A 42 16.50 -19.86 -5.97
C ALA A 42 15.13 -19.95 -5.25
N LEU A 43 14.81 -19.01 -4.37
CA LEU A 43 13.49 -18.93 -3.74
C LEU A 43 12.59 -17.98 -4.54
N TYR A 44 11.37 -18.42 -4.85
CA TYR A 44 10.34 -17.62 -5.49
C TYR A 44 9.25 -17.24 -4.51
N SER A 45 8.80 -15.99 -4.64
CA SER A 45 7.58 -15.52 -4.00
C SER A 45 6.37 -16.16 -4.69
N THR A 46 5.46 -16.72 -3.90
CA THR A 46 4.34 -17.53 -4.36
C THR A 46 3.04 -17.07 -3.69
N PHE A 47 1.93 -17.44 -4.31
CA PHE A 47 0.60 -17.32 -3.75
C PHE A 47 -0.25 -18.50 -4.22
N ASP A 48 -0.78 -19.27 -3.28
CA ASP A 48 -1.76 -20.33 -3.47
C ASP A 48 -3.03 -19.96 -2.68
N TYR A 49 -4.16 -19.85 -3.37
CA TYR A 49 -5.41 -19.40 -2.76
C TYR A 49 -5.92 -20.40 -1.70
N ASN A 50 -5.82 -21.71 -1.94
CA ASN A 50 -6.33 -22.72 -1.02
C ASN A 50 -5.49 -22.78 0.26
N GLU A 51 -4.17 -22.63 0.14
CA GLU A 51 -3.29 -22.50 1.30
C GLU A 51 -3.64 -21.23 2.08
N TRP A 52 -3.79 -20.09 1.39
CA TRP A 52 -4.09 -18.82 2.02
C TRP A 52 -5.43 -18.84 2.76
N GLU A 53 -6.50 -19.32 2.13
CA GLU A 53 -7.84 -19.41 2.72
C GLU A 53 -7.88 -20.31 3.97
N ARG A 54 -7.02 -21.34 4.02
CA ARG A 54 -6.91 -22.23 5.18
C ARG A 54 -6.03 -21.67 6.30
N THR A 55 -5.18 -20.69 6.00
CA THR A 55 -4.14 -20.19 6.93
C THR A 55 -4.35 -18.75 7.38
N VAL A 56 -5.18 -17.98 6.70
CA VAL A 56 -5.47 -16.58 6.99
C VAL A 56 -6.98 -16.41 7.15
N THR A 57 -7.39 -15.77 8.24
CA THR A 57 -8.78 -15.53 8.59
C THR A 57 -9.00 -14.03 8.85
N PRO A 58 -10.25 -13.54 8.79
CA PRO A 58 -10.57 -12.17 9.20
C PRO A 58 -10.09 -11.81 10.61
N ALA A 59 -10.03 -12.80 11.51
CA ALA A 59 -9.57 -12.61 12.89
C ALA A 59 -8.08 -12.23 13.00
N ASP A 60 -7.27 -12.47 11.96
CA ASP A 60 -5.87 -12.03 11.91
C ASP A 60 -5.75 -10.52 11.67
N TYR A 61 -6.84 -9.86 11.25
CA TYR A 61 -6.90 -8.43 10.96
C TYR A 61 -8.17 -7.77 11.52
N PRO A 62 -8.40 -7.80 12.84
CA PRO A 62 -9.66 -7.35 13.44
C PRO A 62 -9.96 -5.87 13.15
N ASP A 63 -8.93 -5.02 13.12
CA ASP A 63 -9.06 -3.57 12.89
C ASP A 63 -9.05 -3.18 11.40
N LYS A 64 -9.04 -4.16 10.50
CA LYS A 64 -8.96 -3.94 9.05
C LYS A 64 -10.09 -4.61 8.28
N GLN A 65 -11.18 -4.89 8.99
CA GLN A 65 -12.43 -5.32 8.41
C GLN A 65 -13.13 -4.08 7.85
N ILE A 66 -13.09 -3.95 6.53
CA ILE A 66 -13.67 -2.82 5.80
C ILE A 66 -14.30 -3.33 4.51
N ASP A 67 -15.48 -2.83 4.21
CA ASP A 67 -16.19 -3.15 2.98
C ASP A 67 -15.71 -2.30 1.79
N GLU A 68 -16.29 -2.53 0.63
CA GLU A 68 -15.92 -1.84 -0.60
C GLU A 68 -16.17 -0.33 -0.51
N ASP A 69 -17.35 0.08 -0.04
CA ASP A 69 -17.71 1.49 0.07
C ASP A 69 -16.80 2.21 1.07
N GLY A 70 -16.53 1.63 2.24
CA GLY A 70 -15.60 2.20 3.21
C GLY A 70 -14.17 2.32 2.67
N MET A 71 -13.73 1.38 1.82
CA MET A 71 -12.44 1.49 1.14
C MET A 71 -12.40 2.67 0.18
N TRP A 72 -13.48 2.91 -0.58
CA TRP A 72 -13.61 4.05 -1.48
C TRP A 72 -13.67 5.39 -0.73
N GLU A 73 -14.41 5.46 0.37
CA GLU A 73 -14.45 6.64 1.22
C GLU A 73 -13.06 6.98 1.80
N ASN A 74 -12.32 5.96 2.23
CA ASN A 74 -10.98 6.15 2.79
C ASN A 74 -9.96 6.61 1.74
N ILE A 75 -9.97 6.04 0.54
CA ILE A 75 -9.04 6.48 -0.51
C ILE A 75 -9.40 7.89 -0.99
N GLN A 76 -10.69 8.23 -1.09
CA GLN A 76 -11.13 9.58 -1.40
C GLN A 76 -10.64 10.57 -0.32
N TYR A 77 -10.88 10.27 0.95
CA TYR A 77 -10.43 11.09 2.08
C TYR A 77 -8.92 11.38 2.02
N PHE A 78 -8.13 10.33 1.71
CA PHE A 78 -6.68 10.43 1.56
C PHE A 78 -6.29 11.33 0.39
N LEU A 79 -6.82 11.06 -0.80
CA LEU A 79 -6.46 11.77 -2.04
C LEU A 79 -6.81 13.25 -1.99
N GLU A 80 -8.01 13.59 -1.49
CA GLU A 80 -8.46 14.98 -1.34
C GLU A 80 -7.50 15.82 -0.48
N ARG A 81 -6.76 15.19 0.44
CA ARG A 81 -5.84 15.88 1.35
C ARG A 81 -4.40 15.85 0.87
N ILE A 82 -3.98 14.78 0.22
CA ILE A 82 -2.56 14.61 -0.12
C ILE A 82 -2.20 15.10 -1.52
N VAL A 83 -3.13 15.01 -2.48
CA VAL A 83 -2.90 15.47 -3.86
C VAL A 83 -2.56 16.96 -3.89
N PRO A 84 -3.28 17.87 -3.19
CA PRO A 84 -2.92 19.28 -3.18
C PRO A 84 -1.50 19.56 -2.66
N VAL A 85 -1.03 18.79 -1.67
CA VAL A 85 0.34 18.92 -1.15
C VAL A 85 1.34 18.41 -2.19
N ALA A 86 1.05 17.29 -2.86
CA ALA A 86 1.92 16.79 -3.92
C ALA A 86 2.05 17.81 -5.06
N GLU A 87 0.96 18.47 -5.44
CA GLU A 87 0.95 19.54 -6.46
C GLU A 87 1.73 20.78 -6.01
N GLU A 88 1.58 21.22 -4.75
CA GLU A 88 2.32 22.37 -4.18
C GLU A 88 3.84 22.20 -4.31
N TYR A 89 4.34 20.97 -4.19
CA TYR A 89 5.76 20.64 -4.21
C TYR A 89 6.24 19.96 -5.51
N ASP A 90 5.42 19.95 -6.57
CA ASP A 90 5.71 19.31 -7.86
C ASP A 90 6.14 17.82 -7.74
N ILE A 91 5.50 17.10 -6.82
CA ILE A 91 5.71 15.66 -6.60
C ILE A 91 4.66 14.85 -7.36
N ARG A 92 5.11 13.91 -8.19
CA ARG A 92 4.23 12.96 -8.87
C ARG A 92 3.93 11.77 -7.97
N MET A 93 2.66 11.49 -7.74
CA MET A 93 2.21 10.32 -6.99
C MET A 93 1.80 9.19 -7.95
N ALA A 94 2.30 7.98 -7.71
CA ALA A 94 1.95 6.78 -8.46
C ALA A 94 1.42 5.70 -7.52
N THR A 95 0.13 5.39 -7.62
CA THR A 95 -0.45 4.26 -6.88
C THR A 95 -0.06 2.95 -7.53
N ALA A 96 0.31 1.96 -6.74
CA ALA A 96 0.50 0.60 -7.22
C ALA A 96 -0.85 -0.12 -7.30
N PRO A 97 -1.06 -0.95 -8.33
CA PRO A 97 -2.21 -1.83 -8.42
C PRO A 97 -2.17 -2.91 -7.32
#